data_AF-A0A1D8MJG3-F1
#
_entry.id   AF-A0A1D8MJG3-F1
#
_cell.length_a   1.000
_cell.length_b   1.000
_cell.length_c   1.000
_cell.angle_alpha   90.00
_cell.angle_beta   90.00
_cell.angle_gamma   90.00
#
_symmetry.space_group_name_H-M   'P 1'
#
loop_
_entity.id
_entity.type
_entity.pdbx_description
1 polymer ?
#
loop_
_entity_poly.entity_id
_entity_poly.type
_entity_poly.pdbx_seq_one_letter_code
_entity_poly.pdbx_strand_id
1 'polypeptide(L)'
;ENVRFHIEEEGSAKDESGNKVKADPAAVEKFRQQLTELADVYVNDAFGTAHRAHSSVVGVKLPQRAAGFLVKKELEFFAKVLESPERPFLAILGGAKVSDKIKLIDNLLDKVNSIIIGGG
;
A
#
# COMPACT_ATOMS: atom_id res chain seq x y z
N GLU A 1 -1.20 21.07 -3.83
CA GLU A 1 -0.52 21.11 -2.52
C GLU A 1 -0.30 19.68 -2.03
N ASN A 2 0.68 19.46 -1.15
CA ASN A 2 0.96 18.12 -0.60
C ASN A 2 -0.10 17.68 0.41
N VAL A 3 -0.77 16.54 0.16
CA VAL A 3 -1.82 15.98 1.05
C VAL A 3 -1.32 15.70 2.46
N ARG A 4 -0.01 15.44 2.65
CA ARG A 4 0.59 15.18 3.97
C ARG A 4 0.85 16.43 4.80
N PHE A 5 0.55 17.62 4.28
CA PHE A 5 0.47 18.82 5.12
C PHE A 5 -0.74 18.81 6.05
N HIS A 6 -1.70 17.91 5.80
CA HIS A 6 -2.84 17.63 6.66
C HIS A 6 -2.54 16.40 7.53
N ILE A 7 -2.61 16.55 8.86
CA ILE A 7 -2.39 15.44 9.81
C ILE A 7 -3.42 14.32 9.62
N GLU A 8 -4.58 14.67 9.09
CA GLU A 8 -5.71 13.80 8.76
C GLU A 8 -5.39 12.81 7.62
N GLU A 9 -4.38 13.08 6.80
CA GLU A 9 -3.96 12.17 5.73
C GLU A 9 -3.34 10.89 6.29
N GLU A 10 -2.35 11.02 7.18
CA GLU A 10 -1.69 9.86 7.82
C GLU A 10 -2.36 9.44 9.14
N GLY A 11 -3.25 10.27 9.70
CA GLY A 11 -3.92 10.08 10.99
C GLY A 11 -3.02 10.36 12.21
N SER A 12 -1.75 10.66 11.98
CA SER A 12 -0.81 11.13 13.00
C SER A 12 0.38 11.84 12.36
N ALA A 13 0.99 12.78 13.06
CA ALA A 13 2.21 13.46 12.65
C ALA A 13 3.18 13.56 13.83
N LYS A 14 4.42 13.98 13.56
CA LYS A 14 5.37 14.38 14.60
C LYS A 14 5.35 15.90 14.72
N ASP A 15 5.32 16.41 15.95
CA ASP A 15 5.51 17.83 16.21
C ASP A 15 6.99 18.25 16.03
N GLU A 16 7.27 19.54 16.16
CA GLU A 16 8.64 20.10 16.07
C GLU A 16 9.59 19.54 17.14
N SER A 17 9.04 18.98 18.22
CA SER A 17 9.77 18.31 19.30
C SER A 17 9.93 16.80 19.08
N GLY A 18 9.41 16.25 17.98
CA GLY A 18 9.47 14.84 17.63
C GLY A 18 8.41 13.95 18.28
N ASN A 19 7.48 14.52 19.06
CA ASN A 19 6.42 13.76 19.72
C ASN A 19 5.31 13.40 18.73
N LYS A 20 4.71 12.21 18.91
CA LYS A 20 3.62 11.75 18.05
C LYS A 20 2.29 12.38 18.46
N VAL A 21 1.72 13.17 17.56
CA VAL A 21 0.38 13.74 17.68
C VAL A 21 -0.58 12.92 16.81
N LYS A 22 -1.74 12.54 17.35
CA LYS A 22 -2.79 11.85 16.58
C LYS A 22 -3.82 12.86 16.08
N ALA A 23 -4.34 12.64 14.88
CA ALA A 23 -5.47 13.42 14.37
C ALA A 23 -6.74 13.09 15.16
N ASP A 24 -7.60 14.09 15.33
CA ASP A 24 -8.97 13.87 15.84
C ASP A 24 -9.75 13.03 14.82
N PRO A 25 -10.39 11.91 15.21
CA PRO A 25 -11.24 11.12 14.33
C PRO A 25 -12.31 11.94 13.58
N ALA A 26 -12.88 12.97 14.22
CA ALA A 26 -13.88 13.83 13.58
C ALA A 26 -13.26 14.71 12.47
N ALA A 27 -12.04 15.20 12.69
CA ALA A 27 -11.28 15.95 11.68
C ALA A 27 -10.90 15.05 10.50
N VAL A 28 -10.51 13.79 10.76
CA VAL A 28 -10.22 12.80 9.71
C VAL A 28 -11.44 12.55 8.83
N GLU A 29 -12.62 12.33 9.42
CA GLU A 29 -13.84 12.12 8.64
C GLU A 29 -14.20 13.35 7.82
N LYS A 30 -14.07 14.55 8.39
CA LYS A 30 -14.29 15.81 7.66
C LYS A 30 -13.33 15.97 6.47
N PHE A 31 -12.05 15.68 6.67
CA PHE A 31 -11.04 15.74 5.60
C PHE A 31 -11.36 14.74 4.47
N ARG A 32 -11.80 13.53 4.82
CA ARG A 32 -12.23 12.51 3.85
C ARG A 32 -13.47 12.93 3.06
N GLN A 33 -14.43 13.59 3.71
CA GLN A 33 -15.60 14.16 3.05
C GLN A 33 -15.18 15.25 2.05
N GLN A 34 -14.30 16.17 2.48
CA GLN A 34 -13.75 17.20 1.59
C GLN A 34 -13.07 16.60 0.36
N LEU A 35 -12.26 15.54 0.52
CA LEU A 35 -11.65 14.83 -0.62
C LEU A 35 -12.69 14.18 -1.54
N THR A 36 -13.75 13.63 -0.96
CA THR A 36 -14.84 12.98 -1.71
C THR A 36 -15.62 13.98 -2.55
N GLU A 37 -15.85 15.19 -2.04
CA GLU A 37 -16.59 16.25 -2.73
C GLU A 37 -15.85 16.84 -3.95
N LEU A 38 -14.55 16.55 -4.13
CA LEU A 38 -13.74 17.09 -5.23
C LEU A 38 -14.01 16.42 -6.59
N ALA A 39 -14.69 15.27 -6.61
CA ALA A 39 -14.83 14.48 -7.84
C ALA A 39 -16.08 13.59 -7.80
N ASP A 40 -16.53 13.16 -8.97
CA ASP A 40 -17.60 12.16 -9.12
C ASP A 40 -17.06 10.71 -9.14
N VAL A 41 -15.80 10.55 -9.54
CA VAL A 41 -15.11 9.26 -9.68
C VAL A 41 -13.74 9.33 -9.03
N TYR A 42 -13.35 8.26 -8.34
CA TYR A 42 -12.02 8.12 -7.75
C TYR A 42 -11.18 7.09 -8.50
N VAL A 43 -9.94 7.46 -8.82
CA VAL A 43 -8.96 6.57 -9.43
C VAL A 43 -7.70 6.57 -8.56
N ASN A 44 -7.32 5.39 -8.05
CA ASN A 44 -6.05 5.23 -7.35
C ASN A 44 -4.99 4.69 -8.31
N ASP A 45 -3.98 5.49 -8.59
CA ASP A 45 -2.81 5.09 -9.40
C ASP A 45 -1.50 5.07 -8.59
N ALA A 46 -1.60 5.05 -7.25
CA ALA A 46 -0.48 5.12 -6.32
C ALA A 46 -0.28 3.79 -5.56
N PHE A 47 0.25 2.77 -6.24
CA PHE A 47 0.46 1.43 -5.65
C PHE A 47 1.35 1.46 -4.40
N GLY A 48 2.43 2.26 -4.42
CA GLY A 48 3.38 2.37 -3.32
C GLY A 48 2.77 2.85 -2.00
N THR A 49 1.61 3.51 -2.02
CA THR A 49 0.87 3.93 -0.82
C THR A 49 -0.35 3.07 -0.52
N ALA A 50 -0.71 2.11 -1.39
CA ALA A 50 -1.91 1.29 -1.24
C ALA A 50 -1.90 0.41 0.03
N HIS A 51 -0.72 0.11 0.58
CA HIS A 51 -0.57 -0.61 1.86
C HIS A 51 -0.90 0.24 3.10
N ARG A 52 -1.16 1.54 2.94
CA ARG A 52 -1.43 2.47 4.03
C ARG A 52 -2.91 2.80 4.13
N ALA A 53 -3.45 2.77 5.35
CA ALA A 53 -4.84 3.15 5.63
C ALA A 53 -5.04 4.68 5.73
N HIS A 54 -4.47 5.43 4.78
CA HIS A 54 -4.49 6.89 4.74
C HIS A 54 -5.81 7.43 4.15
N SER A 55 -6.13 8.70 4.42
CA SER A 55 -7.37 9.32 3.94
C SER A 55 -7.49 9.34 2.41
N SER A 56 -6.43 9.65 1.67
CA SER A 56 -6.42 9.61 0.20
C SER A 56 -6.56 8.19 -0.40
N VAL A 57 -6.28 7.15 0.38
CA VAL A 57 -6.26 5.75 -0.08
C VAL A 57 -7.59 5.04 0.21
N VAL A 58 -8.08 5.14 1.45
CA VAL A 58 -9.27 4.41 1.91
C VAL A 58 -10.46 5.33 2.25
N GLY A 59 -10.23 6.64 2.29
CA GLY A 59 -11.19 7.61 2.81
C GLY A 59 -12.13 8.22 1.78
N VAL A 60 -11.83 8.11 0.48
CA VAL A 60 -12.68 8.66 -0.58
C VAL A 60 -13.89 7.74 -0.82
N LYS A 61 -15.09 8.24 -0.53
CA LYS A 61 -16.35 7.48 -0.56
C LYS A 61 -17.21 7.83 -1.78
N LEU A 62 -16.69 7.53 -2.97
CA LEU A 62 -17.43 7.67 -4.24
C LEU A 62 -17.98 6.31 -4.70
N PRO A 63 -19.13 6.28 -5.40
CA PRO A 63 -19.72 5.03 -5.89
C PRO A 63 -18.82 4.34 -6.91
N GLN A 64 -18.14 5.12 -7.76
CA GLN A 64 -17.20 4.61 -8.74
C GLN A 64 -15.76 4.82 -8.25
N ARG A 65 -15.06 3.71 -8.00
CA ARG A 65 -13.66 3.67 -7.57
C ARG A 65 -12.91 2.66 -8.43
N ALA A 66 -11.82 3.10 -9.04
CA ALA A 66 -11.03 2.27 -9.95
C ALA A 66 -9.54 2.29 -9.60
N ALA A 67 -8.84 1.22 -9.99
CA ALA A 67 -7.39 1.26 -10.10
C ALA A 67 -7.01 1.98 -11.41
N GLY A 68 -6.04 2.89 -11.34
CA GLY A 68 -5.39 3.45 -12.52
C GLY A 68 -4.54 2.40 -13.23
N PHE A 69 -3.92 2.77 -14.35
CA PHE A 69 -3.18 1.81 -15.17
C PHE A 69 -1.92 1.26 -14.49
N LEU A 70 -1.23 2.07 -13.68
CA LEU A 70 -0.06 1.61 -12.91
C LEU A 70 -0.51 0.60 -11.87
N VAL A 71 -1.50 0.95 -11.04
CA VAL A 71 -1.99 0.03 -10.01
C VAL A 71 -2.58 -1.23 -10.63
N LYS A 72 -3.33 -1.10 -11.72
CA LYS A 72 -3.86 -2.25 -12.47
C LYS A 72 -2.74 -3.19 -12.91
N LYS A 73 -1.67 -2.65 -13.53
CA LYS A 73 -0.52 -3.44 -13.97
C LYS A 73 0.13 -4.17 -12.79
N GLU A 74 0.38 -3.48 -11.68
CA GLU A 74 0.95 -4.10 -10.48
C GLU A 74 0.06 -5.24 -9.98
N LEU A 75 -1.24 -5.01 -9.83
CA LEU A 75 -2.21 -6.04 -9.41
C LEU A 75 -2.23 -7.24 -10.34
N GLU A 76 -2.22 -7.03 -11.67
CA GLU A 76 -2.18 -8.12 -12.65
C GLU A 76 -0.91 -8.95 -12.55
N PHE A 77 0.26 -8.32 -12.36
CA PHE A 77 1.52 -9.02 -12.17
C PHE A 77 1.52 -9.83 -10.86
N PHE A 78 1.08 -9.23 -9.75
CA PHE A 78 1.01 -9.92 -8.48
C PHE A 78 -0.03 -11.05 -8.47
N ALA A 79 -1.18 -10.87 -9.10
CA ALA A 79 -2.22 -11.91 -9.20
C ALA A 79 -1.69 -13.14 -9.94
N LYS A 80 -0.99 -12.94 -11.07
CA LYS A 80 -0.34 -14.04 -11.81
C LYS A 80 0.62 -14.82 -10.90
N VAL A 81 1.43 -14.14 -10.10
CA VAL A 81 2.43 -14.79 -9.24
C VAL A 81 1.82 -15.45 -8.00
N LEU A 82 0.78 -14.84 -7.41
CA LEU A 82 0.25 -15.26 -6.11
C LEU A 82 -0.91 -16.24 -6.20
N GLU A 83 -1.71 -16.21 -7.27
CA GLU A 83 -2.93 -17.01 -7.41
C GLU A 83 -2.77 -18.19 -8.37
N SER A 84 -2.10 -17.98 -9.52
CA SER A 84 -1.93 -19.01 -10.54
C SER A 84 -0.60 -18.82 -11.30
N PRO A 85 0.54 -19.01 -10.61
CA PRO A 85 1.84 -18.82 -11.23
C PRO A 85 2.07 -19.85 -12.33
N GLU A 86 2.57 -19.40 -13.48
CA GLU A 86 3.14 -20.29 -14.48
C GLU A 86 4.30 -21.06 -13.85
N ARG A 87 4.30 -22.38 -14.04
CA ARG A 87 5.30 -23.27 -13.45
C ARG A 87 6.31 -23.73 -14.52
N PRO A 88 7.60 -23.85 -14.17
CA PRO A 88 8.18 -23.72 -12.83
C PRO A 88 8.30 -22.26 -12.34
N PHE A 89 7.84 -22.00 -11.11
CA PHE A 89 7.93 -20.68 -10.47
C PHE A 89 9.17 -20.60 -9.56
N LEU A 90 10.11 -19.72 -9.92
CA LEU A 90 11.33 -19.46 -9.17
C LEU A 90 11.22 -18.12 -8.42
N ALA A 91 11.44 -18.14 -7.10
CA ALA A 91 11.65 -16.91 -6.32
C ALA A 91 13.15 -16.67 -6.08
N ILE A 92 13.61 -15.43 -6.32
CA ILE A 92 14.98 -15.01 -6.01
C ILE A 92 14.91 -13.95 -4.92
N LEU A 93 15.44 -14.25 -3.74
CA LEU A 93 15.42 -13.37 -2.58
C LEU A 93 16.85 -12.95 -2.22
N GLY A 94 17.09 -11.64 -2.10
CA GLY A 94 18.40 -11.05 -1.81
C GLY A 94 18.35 -9.89 -0.83
N GLY A 95 19.41 -9.64 -0.06
CA GLY A 95 19.54 -8.51 0.89
C GLY A 95 20.09 -8.89 2.28
N ALA A 96 20.50 -7.89 3.07
CA ALA A 96 21.49 -8.00 4.16
C ALA A 96 21.03 -8.60 5.51
N LYS A 97 19.72 -8.83 5.71
CA LYS A 97 19.18 -9.37 6.96
C LYS A 97 18.12 -10.41 6.65
N VAL A 98 18.34 -11.64 7.10
CA VAL A 98 17.38 -12.74 6.95
C VAL A 98 16.16 -12.54 7.85
N SER A 99 16.36 -11.96 9.05
CA SER A 99 15.30 -11.72 10.04
C SER A 99 14.09 -11.00 9.45
N ASP A 100 14.33 -10.02 8.58
CA ASP A 100 13.30 -9.14 8.02
C ASP A 100 12.46 -9.85 6.93
N LYS A 101 12.93 -11.01 6.46
CA LYS A 101 12.38 -11.74 5.32
C LYS A 101 11.73 -13.07 5.69
N ILE A 102 11.78 -13.47 6.96
CA ILE A 102 11.23 -14.75 7.42
C ILE A 102 9.77 -14.91 6.95
N LYS A 103 8.94 -13.89 7.17
CA LYS A 103 7.53 -13.89 6.75
C LYS A 103 7.35 -13.94 5.22
N LEU A 104 8.27 -13.32 4.47
CA LEU A 104 8.22 -13.34 3.01
C LEU A 104 8.57 -14.73 2.47
N ILE A 105 9.62 -15.36 3.03
CA ILE A 105 10.01 -16.73 2.67
C ILE A 105 8.86 -17.68 2.98
N ASP A 106 8.31 -17.61 4.20
CA ASP A 106 7.21 -18.47 4.66
C ASP A 106 6.00 -18.40 3.71
N ASN A 107 5.57 -17.20 3.34
CA ASN A 107 4.47 -16.99 2.38
C ASN A 107 4.75 -17.51 0.95
N LEU A 108 6.03 -17.61 0.55
CA LEU A 108 6.42 -18.02 -0.80
C LEU A 108 6.68 -19.51 -0.91
N LEU A 109 7.04 -20.21 0.18
CA LEU A 109 7.37 -21.63 0.18
C LEU A 109 6.22 -22.49 -0.38
N ASP A 110 4.98 -22.12 -0.09
CA ASP A 110 3.79 -22.84 -0.59
C ASP A 110 3.49 -22.60 -2.07
N LYS A 111 4.13 -21.61 -2.69
CA LYS A 111 3.83 -21.15 -4.06
C LYS A 111 4.91 -21.53 -5.05
N VAL A 112 6.18 -21.43 -4.66
CA VAL A 112 7.33 -21.59 -5.56
C VAL A 112 7.68 -23.05 -5.80
N ASN A 113 8.27 -23.35 -6.96
CA ASN A 113 8.92 -24.63 -7.24
C ASN A 113 10.39 -24.62 -6.80
N SER A 114 11.01 -23.45 -6.78
CA SER A 114 12.41 -23.28 -6.42
C SER A 114 12.63 -21.91 -5.81
N ILE A 115 13.60 -21.81 -4.91
CA ILE A 115 13.98 -20.54 -4.27
C ILE A 115 15.49 -20.38 -4.29
N ILE A 116 15.97 -19.22 -4.72
CA ILE A 116 17.39 -18.82 -4.61
C ILE A 116 17.46 -17.76 -3.53
N ILE A 117 18.34 -17.99 -2.54
CA ILE A 117 18.63 -17.03 -1.48
C ILE A 117 20.06 -16.56 -1.67
N GLY A 118 20.22 -15.26 -1.96
CA GLY A 118 21.51 -14.60 -2.07
C GLY A 118 21.61 -13.42 -1.09
N GLY A 119 22.76 -12.75 -1.10
CA GLY A 119 23.07 -11.68 -0.14
C GLY A 119 23.79 -12.19 1.11
N GLY A 120 23.93 -11.32 2.11
CA GLY A 120 24.66 -11.55 3.37
C GLY A 120 23.77 -11.39 4.59
#